data_AF-A0A653Q6Q6-F1
#
_entry.id   AF-A0A653Q6Q6-F1
#
_cell.length_a   1.000
_cell.length_b   1.000
_cell.length_c   1.000
_cell.angle_alpha   90.00
_cell.angle_beta   90.00
_cell.angle_gamma   90.00
#
_symmetry.space_group_name_H-M   'P 1'
#
loop_
_entity.id
_entity.type
_entity.pdbx_description
1 polymer ?
#
loop_
_entity_poly.entity_id
_entity_poly.type
_entity_poly.pdbx_seq_one_letter_code
_entity_poly.pdbx_strand_id
1 'polypeptide(L)'
;MIKLDDIYGFPVIQNEKDGTVEIKSDCDYPQQSEECESLYHGIERQFIEIEKLKYPLNIKEWKVIIEPTEENIKNYFSPEGIMKYLEEIKPRLTDTKTFFKIAVSYSMGKELPNIILHFYRVNHEGKLNIRNADIFSYRCFIEYNIKQLTPERITSLKENKINHKWIKNIPLFPVEMIKFDLGNNIKKFKHQELNKEYFQQLW
;
A
#
# COMPACT_ATOMS: atom_id res chain seq x y z
N MET A 1 -18.71 -15.80 16.17
CA MET A 1 -17.73 -15.74 15.05
C MET A 1 -17.78 -17.07 14.35
N ILE A 2 -17.94 -17.06 13.03
CA ILE A 2 -18.06 -18.27 12.22
C ILE A 2 -16.68 -18.57 11.64
N LYS A 3 -16.16 -19.79 11.86
CA LYS A 3 -14.93 -20.24 11.18
C LYS A 3 -15.28 -20.64 9.74
N LEU A 4 -14.54 -20.12 8.78
CA LEU A 4 -14.67 -20.45 7.37
C LEU A 4 -13.48 -21.33 6.93
N ASP A 5 -13.54 -21.83 5.69
CA ASP A 5 -12.42 -22.50 5.07
C ASP A 5 -11.22 -21.55 4.96
N ASP A 6 -10.03 -22.12 5.13
CA ASP A 6 -8.79 -21.36 5.05
C ASP A 6 -8.63 -20.79 3.63
N ILE A 7 -8.18 -19.53 3.55
CA ILE A 7 -7.91 -18.85 2.28
C ILE A 7 -6.40 -18.68 2.16
N TYR A 8 -5.82 -19.22 1.08
CA TYR A 8 -4.36 -19.27 0.85
C TYR A 8 -3.58 -19.91 2.01
N GLY A 9 -4.19 -20.84 2.75
CA GLY A 9 -3.57 -21.49 3.91
C GLY A 9 -3.68 -20.71 5.23
N PHE A 10 -4.36 -19.56 5.24
CA PHE A 10 -4.58 -18.78 6.46
C PHE A 10 -5.99 -19.00 7.05
N PRO A 11 -6.10 -19.05 8.38
CA PRO A 11 -7.39 -19.14 9.06
C PRO A 11 -8.29 -17.95 8.75
N VAL A 12 -9.55 -18.24 8.44
CA VAL A 12 -10.56 -17.23 8.13
C VAL A 12 -11.69 -17.27 9.14
N ILE A 13 -12.06 -16.08 9.65
CA ILE A 13 -13.20 -15.91 10.53
C ILE A 13 -14.15 -14.86 9.98
N GLN A 14 -15.45 -15.13 10.10
CA GLN A 14 -16.49 -14.16 9.80
C GLN A 14 -17.08 -13.61 11.09
N ASN A 15 -17.16 -12.29 11.18
CA ASN A 15 -17.87 -11.59 12.21
C ASN A 15 -19.39 -11.73 11.98
N GLU A 16 -20.09 -12.28 12.97
CA GLU A 16 -21.53 -12.54 12.87
C GLU A 16 -22.38 -11.27 12.85
N LYS A 17 -21.85 -10.15 13.36
CA LYS A 17 -22.62 -8.91 13.51
C LYS A 17 -22.74 -8.13 12.22
N ASP A 18 -21.65 -8.04 11.46
CA ASP A 18 -21.55 -7.21 10.27
C ASP A 18 -21.17 -7.99 9.01
N GLY A 19 -20.94 -9.30 9.14
CA GLY A 19 -20.58 -10.19 8.04
C GLY A 19 -19.16 -10.00 7.52
N THR A 20 -18.34 -9.15 8.16
CA THR A 20 -16.93 -8.95 7.77
C THR A 20 -16.12 -10.22 7.91
N VAL A 21 -15.17 -10.41 7.00
CA VAL A 21 -14.29 -11.58 6.96
C VAL A 21 -12.87 -11.11 7.29
N GLU A 22 -12.27 -11.73 8.30
CA GLU A 22 -10.88 -11.50 8.71
C GLU A 22 -10.05 -12.72 8.33
N ILE A 23 -8.94 -12.46 7.63
CA ILE A 23 -7.91 -13.45 7.33
C ILE A 23 -6.79 -13.23 8.35
N LYS A 24 -6.50 -14.23 9.17
CA LYS A 24 -5.45 -14.13 10.19
C LYS A 24 -4.11 -14.54 9.60
N SER A 25 -3.43 -13.59 8.96
CA SER A 25 -2.05 -13.74 8.50
C SER A 25 -1.05 -13.23 9.52
N ASP A 26 0.02 -13.97 9.73
CA ASP A 26 1.23 -13.57 10.48
C ASP A 26 2.36 -13.07 9.54
N CYS A 27 1.98 -12.66 8.33
CA CYS A 27 2.90 -12.13 7.33
C CYS A 27 3.34 -10.71 7.69
N ASP A 28 4.64 -10.49 7.82
CA ASP A 28 5.22 -9.15 7.90
C ASP A 28 5.62 -8.62 6.52
N TYR A 29 5.81 -9.51 5.55
CA TYR A 29 6.11 -9.20 4.16
C TYR A 29 5.38 -10.15 3.21
N PRO A 30 5.05 -9.70 1.98
CA PRO A 30 4.51 -10.60 0.96
C PRO A 30 5.46 -11.77 0.63
N GLN A 31 6.78 -11.53 0.59
CA GLN A 31 7.78 -12.55 0.23
C GLN A 31 8.21 -13.45 1.41
N GLN A 32 7.46 -13.46 2.53
CA GLN A 32 7.82 -14.26 3.70
C GLN A 32 7.62 -15.76 3.49
N SER A 33 6.57 -16.14 2.75
CA SER A 33 6.27 -17.53 2.35
C SER A 33 5.43 -17.54 1.06
N GLU A 34 5.27 -18.71 0.45
CA GLU A 34 4.40 -18.89 -0.74
C GLU A 34 2.94 -18.54 -0.44
N GLU A 35 2.47 -18.84 0.78
CA GLU A 35 1.14 -18.49 1.26
C GLU A 35 0.96 -16.97 1.38
N CYS A 36 1.93 -16.28 2.01
CA CYS A 36 1.92 -14.80 2.10
C CYS A 36 1.91 -14.17 0.70
N GLU A 37 2.76 -14.66 -0.21
CA GLU A 37 2.86 -14.13 -1.56
C GLU A 37 1.54 -14.31 -2.31
N SER A 38 0.95 -15.51 -2.23
CA SER A 38 -0.36 -15.82 -2.82
C SER A 38 -1.48 -14.94 -2.25
N LEU A 39 -1.53 -14.76 -0.93
CA LEU A 39 -2.50 -13.91 -0.26
C LEU A 39 -2.40 -12.46 -0.75
N TYR A 40 -1.20 -11.87 -0.74
CA TYR A 40 -1.04 -10.46 -1.11
C TYR A 40 -1.18 -10.21 -2.62
N HIS A 41 -0.81 -11.16 -3.48
CA HIS A 41 -1.19 -11.09 -4.90
C HIS A 41 -2.71 -11.13 -5.08
N GLY A 42 -3.41 -11.99 -4.33
CA GLY A 42 -4.87 -12.06 -4.31
C GLY A 42 -5.49 -10.73 -3.89
N ILE A 43 -5.04 -10.15 -2.78
CA ILE A 43 -5.51 -8.84 -2.28
C ILE A 43 -5.26 -7.76 -3.33
N GLU A 44 -4.03 -7.65 -3.85
CA GLU A 44 -3.66 -6.68 -4.89
C GLU A 44 -4.60 -6.73 -6.09
N ARG A 45 -4.83 -7.94 -6.62
CA ARG A 45 -5.73 -8.20 -7.74
C ARG A 45 -7.16 -7.79 -7.42
N GLN A 46 -7.68 -8.12 -6.24
CA GLN A 46 -9.05 -7.76 -5.84
C GLN A 46 -9.27 -6.25 -5.85
N PHE A 47 -8.31 -5.47 -5.34
CA PHE A 47 -8.38 -4.01 -5.38
C PHE A 47 -8.36 -3.43 -6.79
N ILE A 48 -7.69 -4.10 -7.74
CA ILE A 48 -7.73 -3.74 -9.16
C ILE A 48 -9.07 -4.12 -9.82
N GLU A 49 -9.57 -5.33 -9.55
CA GLU A 49 -10.81 -5.86 -10.16
C GLU A 49 -12.05 -5.06 -9.75
N ILE A 50 -12.10 -4.57 -8.50
CA ILE A 50 -13.21 -3.73 -8.00
C ILE A 50 -13.41 -2.47 -8.85
N GLU A 51 -12.37 -1.96 -9.50
CA GLU A 51 -12.44 -0.78 -10.37
C GLU A 51 -12.98 -1.06 -11.77
N LYS A 52 -13.25 -2.33 -12.11
CA LYS A 52 -13.90 -2.77 -13.37
C LYS A 52 -13.26 -2.15 -14.62
N LEU A 53 -11.93 -2.16 -14.67
CA LEU A 53 -11.17 -1.66 -15.81
C LEU A 53 -11.50 -2.49 -17.07
N LYS A 54 -11.52 -1.82 -18.23
CA LYS A 54 -11.63 -2.49 -19.52
C LYS A 54 -10.22 -2.75 -20.05
N TYR A 55 -9.95 -4.00 -20.38
CA TYR A 55 -8.67 -4.45 -20.92
C TYR A 55 -8.77 -4.70 -22.44
N PRO A 56 -7.65 -4.62 -23.19
CA PRO A 56 -6.33 -4.23 -22.72
C PRO A 56 -6.27 -2.73 -22.42
N LEU A 57 -5.40 -2.36 -21.49
CA LEU A 57 -5.15 -0.96 -21.14
C LEU A 57 -3.66 -0.64 -21.16
N ASN A 58 -3.37 0.62 -21.39
CA ASN A 58 -2.02 1.16 -21.35
C ASN A 58 -1.81 1.88 -20.01
N ILE A 59 -0.66 1.64 -19.37
CA ILE A 59 -0.29 2.28 -18.11
C ILE A 59 0.91 3.20 -18.33
N LYS A 60 0.81 4.42 -17.76
CA LYS A 60 1.95 5.29 -17.48
C LYS A 60 2.31 5.17 -16.00
N GLU A 61 3.51 4.67 -15.74
CA GLU A 61 4.06 4.55 -14.38
C GLU A 61 5.01 5.72 -14.09
N TRP A 62 4.98 6.21 -12.86
CA TRP A 62 6.05 7.05 -12.31
C TRP A 62 6.19 6.82 -10.80
N LYS A 63 7.34 7.22 -10.26
CA LYS A 63 7.65 7.11 -8.84
C LYS A 63 8.09 8.45 -8.29
N VAL A 64 7.81 8.67 -7.03
CA VAL A 64 8.37 9.77 -6.23
C VAL A 64 9.10 9.14 -5.06
N ILE A 65 10.34 9.57 -4.81
CA ILE A 65 11.15 9.10 -3.68
C ILE A 65 11.22 10.25 -2.68
N ILE A 66 10.76 9.99 -1.45
CA ILE A 66 10.84 10.92 -0.33
C ILE A 66 11.93 10.43 0.60
N GLU A 67 13.06 11.13 0.57
CA GLU A 67 14.21 10.84 1.44
C GLU A 67 13.95 11.33 2.88
N PRO A 68 14.51 10.67 3.91
CA PRO A 68 14.27 11.00 5.32
C PRO A 68 15.10 12.23 5.78
N THR A 69 14.83 13.40 5.19
CA THR A 69 15.32 14.69 5.71
C THR A 69 14.46 15.16 6.87
N GLU A 70 14.95 16.07 7.72
CA GLU A 70 14.16 16.61 8.85
C GLU A 70 12.82 17.19 8.40
N GLU A 71 12.82 17.93 7.28
CA GLU A 71 11.60 18.50 6.68
C GLU A 71 10.64 17.40 6.20
N ASN A 72 11.15 16.40 5.48
CA ASN A 72 10.33 15.33 4.94
C ASN A 72 9.75 14.44 6.04
N ILE A 73 10.54 14.15 7.08
CA ILE A 73 10.09 13.38 8.24
C ILE A 73 8.89 14.07 8.90
N LYS A 74 8.98 15.39 9.10
CA LYS A 74 7.89 16.18 9.68
C LYS A 74 6.64 16.24 8.79
N ASN A 75 6.81 16.26 7.48
CA ASN A 75 5.72 16.52 6.54
C ASN A 75 5.05 15.27 5.97
N TYR A 76 5.80 14.19 5.75
CA TYR A 76 5.40 13.10 4.86
C TYR A 76 5.56 11.69 5.45
N PHE A 77 6.27 11.52 6.58
CA PHE A 77 6.48 10.20 7.22
C PHE A 77 5.33 9.78 8.15
N SER A 78 4.09 9.98 7.69
CA SER A 78 2.87 9.50 8.36
C SER A 78 1.75 9.27 7.34
N PRO A 79 0.68 8.50 7.66
CA PRO A 79 -0.48 8.37 6.79
C PRO A 79 -1.05 9.73 6.34
N GLU A 80 -1.17 10.67 7.27
CA GLU A 80 -1.67 12.03 7.01
C GLU A 80 -0.70 12.82 6.13
N GLY A 81 0.61 12.64 6.32
CA GLY A 81 1.63 13.26 5.50
C GLY A 81 1.58 12.78 4.05
N ILE A 82 1.31 11.50 3.82
CA ILE A 82 1.11 10.96 2.47
C ILE A 82 -0.15 11.53 1.82
N MET A 83 -1.24 11.65 2.57
CA MET A 83 -2.45 12.31 2.06
C MET A 83 -2.19 13.79 1.73
N LYS A 84 -1.43 14.50 2.57
CA LYS A 84 -0.98 15.88 2.29
C LYS A 84 -0.20 15.96 0.98
N TYR A 85 0.77 15.07 0.77
CA TYR A 85 1.52 15.01 -0.49
C TYR A 85 0.60 14.79 -1.70
N LEU A 86 -0.37 13.88 -1.59
CA LEU A 86 -1.32 13.62 -2.66
C LEU A 86 -2.20 14.85 -2.98
N GLU A 87 -2.60 15.63 -1.97
CA GLU A 87 -3.31 16.90 -2.16
C GLU A 87 -2.42 17.95 -2.84
N GLU A 88 -1.11 18.01 -2.53
CA GLU A 88 -0.16 18.92 -3.20
C GLU A 88 -0.03 18.64 -4.71
N ILE A 89 -0.10 17.36 -5.11
CA ILE A 89 -0.03 16.95 -6.53
C ILE A 89 -1.39 16.75 -7.19
N LYS A 90 -2.48 17.01 -6.47
CA LYS A 90 -3.87 16.78 -6.90
C LYS A 90 -4.21 17.28 -8.31
N PRO A 91 -3.75 18.46 -8.77
CA PRO A 91 -4.02 18.90 -10.14
C PRO A 91 -3.55 17.90 -11.23
N ARG A 92 -2.56 17.05 -10.93
CA ARG A 92 -2.08 15.99 -11.84
C ARG A 92 -2.91 14.71 -11.78
N LEU A 93 -3.75 14.57 -10.75
CA LEU A 93 -4.54 13.39 -10.43
C LEU A 93 -6.03 13.56 -10.77
N THR A 94 -6.54 14.80 -10.75
CA THR A 94 -7.93 15.12 -11.12
C THR A 94 -8.25 14.67 -12.55
N ASP A 95 -9.44 14.10 -12.73
CA ASP A 95 -9.93 13.55 -14.00
C ASP A 95 -9.04 12.44 -14.59
N THR A 96 -8.26 11.76 -13.75
CA THR A 96 -7.45 10.60 -14.14
C THR A 96 -7.89 9.33 -13.43
N LYS A 97 -7.64 8.19 -14.07
CA LYS A 97 -7.67 6.88 -13.41
C LYS A 97 -6.26 6.53 -12.98
N THR A 98 -5.88 6.97 -11.79
CA THR A 98 -4.54 6.74 -11.24
C THR A 98 -4.63 5.83 -10.02
N PHE A 99 -3.87 4.75 -10.08
CA PHE A 99 -3.63 3.84 -8.98
C PHE A 99 -2.39 4.27 -8.21
N PHE A 100 -2.40 4.06 -6.91
CA PHE A 100 -1.36 4.49 -5.98
C PHE A 100 -0.96 3.35 -5.06
N LYS A 101 0.34 3.22 -4.82
CA LYS A 101 0.90 2.30 -3.83
C LYS A 101 2.08 2.96 -3.13
N ILE A 102 2.13 2.83 -1.83
CA ILE A 102 3.27 3.26 -1.02
C ILE A 102 4.21 2.06 -0.81
N ALA A 103 5.50 2.33 -0.82
CA ALA A 103 6.54 1.37 -0.52
C ALA A 103 7.60 2.01 0.38
N VAL A 104 8.38 1.16 1.05
CA VAL A 104 9.56 1.57 1.84
C VAL A 104 10.80 0.87 1.34
N SER A 105 11.92 1.58 1.36
CA SER A 105 13.22 0.99 1.02
C SER A 105 14.30 1.56 1.91
N TYR A 106 15.09 0.67 2.50
CA TYR A 106 16.30 1.05 3.21
C TYR A 106 17.51 0.95 2.29
N SER A 107 18.12 2.09 2.00
CA SER A 107 19.40 2.11 1.29
C SER A 107 20.50 1.47 2.15
N MET A 108 21.56 0.97 1.48
CA MET A 108 22.69 0.34 2.16
C MET A 108 23.31 1.29 3.20
N GLY A 109 23.45 0.81 4.44
CA GLY A 109 24.01 1.59 5.54
C GLY A 109 23.14 2.75 6.06
N LYS A 110 21.87 2.84 5.66
CA LYS A 110 20.93 3.86 6.19
C LYS A 110 20.02 3.27 7.26
N GLU A 111 19.78 4.06 8.31
CA GLU A 111 18.93 3.70 9.44
C GLU A 111 17.46 4.12 9.27
N LEU A 112 17.18 5.09 8.40
CA LEU A 112 15.84 5.52 8.06
C LEU A 112 15.49 5.10 6.62
N PRO A 113 14.25 4.71 6.35
CA PRO A 113 13.83 4.32 5.02
C PRO A 113 13.55 5.54 4.15
N ASN A 114 13.67 5.37 2.85
CA ASN A 114 12.97 6.21 1.89
C ASN A 114 11.51 5.74 1.81
N ILE A 115 10.58 6.69 1.69
CA ILE A 115 9.21 6.39 1.27
C ILE A 115 9.14 6.53 -0.25
N ILE A 116 8.61 5.53 -0.93
CA ILE A 116 8.47 5.52 -2.38
C ILE A 116 6.99 5.49 -2.72
N LEU A 117 6.55 6.49 -3.49
CA LEU A 117 5.18 6.63 -3.95
C LEU A 117 5.10 6.17 -5.40
N HIS A 118 4.46 5.04 -5.62
CA HIS A 118 4.23 4.48 -6.94
C HIS A 118 2.88 4.94 -7.48
N PHE A 119 2.88 5.40 -8.72
CA PHE A 119 1.67 5.81 -9.41
C PHE A 119 1.54 5.08 -10.74
N TYR A 120 0.34 4.58 -11.02
CA TYR A 120 0.01 3.86 -12.25
C TYR A 120 -1.24 4.49 -12.86
N ARG A 121 -1.04 5.40 -13.81
CA ARG A 121 -2.15 6.06 -14.52
C ARG A 121 -2.55 5.24 -15.73
N VAL A 122 -3.83 4.87 -15.80
CA VAL A 122 -4.44 4.34 -17.01
C VAL A 122 -4.50 5.47 -18.04
N ASN A 123 -3.78 5.30 -19.15
CA ASN A 123 -3.69 6.30 -20.23
C ASN A 123 -3.48 5.58 -21.56
N HIS A 124 -4.20 6.00 -22.61
CA HIS A 124 -4.05 5.49 -23.97
C HIS A 124 -2.62 5.63 -24.54
N GLU A 125 -1.85 6.62 -24.10
CA GLU A 125 -0.46 6.85 -24.52
C GLU A 125 0.59 6.07 -23.70
N GLY A 126 0.17 5.31 -22.69
CA GLY A 126 1.08 4.46 -21.92
C GLY A 126 1.76 3.41 -22.79
N LYS A 127 2.98 3.01 -22.44
CA LYS A 127 3.75 1.98 -23.16
C LYS A 127 3.52 0.57 -22.63
N LEU A 128 3.03 0.45 -21.39
CA LEU A 128 2.82 -0.83 -20.73
C LEU A 128 1.44 -1.37 -21.09
N ASN A 129 1.40 -2.41 -21.93
CA ASN A 129 0.18 -3.10 -22.30
C ASN A 129 -0.19 -4.12 -21.22
N ILE A 130 -1.26 -3.85 -20.50
CA ILE A 130 -1.82 -4.72 -19.47
C ILE A 130 -3.07 -5.39 -20.04
N ARG A 131 -3.09 -6.71 -20.03
CA ARG A 131 -4.17 -7.49 -20.68
C ARG A 131 -5.25 -7.98 -19.72
N ASN A 132 -4.96 -8.00 -18.42
CA ASN A 132 -5.90 -8.40 -17.36
C ASN A 132 -5.42 -7.88 -16.00
N ALA A 133 -6.24 -8.09 -14.97
CA ALA A 133 -5.95 -7.67 -13.60
C ALA A 133 -4.75 -8.40 -12.99
N ASP A 134 -4.52 -9.68 -13.35
CA ASP A 134 -3.38 -10.46 -12.85
C ASP A 134 -2.04 -9.83 -13.29
N ILE A 135 -1.89 -9.51 -14.58
CA ILE A 135 -0.67 -8.85 -15.07
C ILE A 135 -0.48 -7.49 -14.40
N PHE A 136 -1.57 -6.77 -14.11
CA PHE A 136 -1.48 -5.52 -13.37
C PHE A 136 -1.01 -5.77 -11.93
N SER A 137 -1.59 -6.72 -11.21
CA SER A 137 -1.21 -7.02 -9.83
C SER A 137 0.26 -7.43 -9.71
N TYR A 138 0.77 -8.26 -10.63
CA TYR A 138 2.20 -8.56 -10.71
C TYR A 138 3.05 -7.32 -10.99
N ARG A 139 2.58 -6.40 -11.85
CA ARG A 139 3.34 -5.19 -12.18
C ARG A 139 3.48 -4.21 -11.01
N CYS A 140 2.47 -4.11 -10.15
CA CYS A 140 2.51 -3.25 -8.96
C CYS A 140 2.95 -3.98 -7.68
N PHE A 141 3.33 -5.25 -7.77
CA PHE A 141 3.89 -6.00 -6.66
C PHE A 141 5.32 -5.51 -6.36
N ILE A 142 5.60 -5.21 -5.10
CA ILE A 142 6.89 -4.68 -4.66
C ILE A 142 7.67 -5.81 -4.01
N GLU A 143 8.86 -6.09 -4.54
CA GLU A 143 9.81 -7.03 -3.94
C GLU A 143 10.56 -6.36 -2.80
N TYR A 144 10.41 -6.91 -1.59
CA TYR A 144 11.06 -6.41 -0.39
C TYR A 144 12.17 -7.35 0.08
N ASN A 145 13.24 -6.77 0.62
CA ASN A 145 14.14 -7.51 1.48
C ASN A 145 13.46 -7.71 2.85
N ILE A 146 13.02 -8.93 3.15
CA ILE A 146 12.31 -9.25 4.40
C ILE A 146 13.13 -9.02 5.68
N LYS A 147 14.45 -8.84 5.56
CA LYS A 147 15.36 -8.53 6.67
C LYS A 147 15.67 -7.04 6.82
N GLN A 148 15.01 -6.17 6.06
CA GLN A 148 15.34 -4.74 6.05
C GLN A 148 14.94 -3.99 7.33
N LEU A 149 13.96 -4.46 8.11
CA LEU A 149 13.55 -3.76 9.34
C LEU A 149 14.23 -4.42 10.56
N THR A 150 15.38 -3.89 10.97
CA THR A 150 16.14 -4.37 12.12
C THR A 150 15.74 -3.66 13.42
N PRO A 151 16.10 -4.19 14.61
CA PRO A 151 15.88 -3.51 15.88
C PRO A 151 16.49 -2.10 15.93
N GLU A 152 17.68 -1.90 15.36
CA GLU A 152 18.37 -0.60 15.29
C GLU A 152 17.59 0.41 14.46
N ARG A 153 17.02 -0.04 13.33
CA ARG A 153 16.15 0.78 12.47
C ARG A 153 14.83 1.11 13.17
N ILE A 154 14.26 0.19 13.95
CA ILE A 154 13.08 0.46 14.77
C ILE A 154 13.38 1.53 15.83
N THR A 155 14.54 1.46 16.48
CA THR A 155 14.98 2.48 17.44
C THR A 155 15.14 3.83 16.74
N SER A 156 15.82 3.86 15.59
CA SER A 156 16.01 5.08 14.80
C SER A 156 14.70 5.72 14.36
N LEU A 157 13.70 4.93 13.94
CA LEU A 157 12.35 5.42 13.63
C LEU A 157 11.71 6.09 14.85
N LYS A 158 11.78 5.46 16.02
CA LYS A 158 11.21 6.00 17.27
C LYS A 158 11.88 7.30 17.71
N GLU A 159 13.20 7.36 17.66
CA GLU A 159 13.99 8.57 17.99
C GLU A 159 13.63 9.75 17.08
N ASN A 160 13.32 9.48 15.82
CA ASN A 160 12.88 10.47 14.83
C ASN A 160 11.35 10.71 14.85
N LYS A 161 10.63 10.19 15.86
CA LYS A 161 9.17 10.31 16.00
C LYS A 161 8.38 9.77 14.81
N ILE A 162 8.94 8.80 14.09
CA ILE A 162 8.28 8.09 13.00
C ILE A 162 7.60 6.85 13.57
N ASN A 163 6.35 6.64 13.20
CA ASN A 163 5.58 5.49 13.63
C ASN A 163 6.09 4.20 12.96
N HIS A 164 6.93 3.46 13.67
CA HIS A 164 7.50 2.19 13.20
C HIS A 164 6.45 1.12 12.87
N LYS A 165 5.27 1.11 13.50
CA LYS A 165 4.20 0.16 13.17
C LYS A 165 3.64 0.44 11.79
N TRP A 166 3.45 1.71 11.45
CA TRP A 166 3.02 2.10 10.10
C TRP A 166 4.06 1.73 9.05
N ILE A 167 5.33 2.05 9.29
CA ILE A 167 6.44 1.65 8.40
C ILE A 167 6.48 0.12 8.20
N LYS A 168 6.29 -0.65 9.27
CA LYS A 168 6.24 -2.13 9.22
C LYS A 168 5.10 -2.66 8.35
N ASN A 169 3.96 -1.97 8.32
CA ASN A 169 2.77 -2.43 7.59
C ASN A 169 2.73 -1.99 6.11
N ILE A 170 3.52 -0.99 5.70
CA ILE A 170 3.57 -0.52 4.30
C ILE A 170 3.76 -1.66 3.27
N PRO A 171 4.63 -2.67 3.49
CA PRO A 171 4.79 -3.79 2.58
C PRO A 171 3.50 -4.55 2.23
N LEU A 172 2.51 -4.51 3.13
CA LEU A 172 1.26 -5.23 3.03
C LEU A 172 0.14 -4.40 2.36
N PHE A 173 0.37 -3.11 2.13
CA PHE A 173 -0.62 -2.23 1.52
C PHE A 173 -0.76 -2.53 0.02
N PRO A 174 -1.99 -2.78 -0.46
CA PRO A 174 -2.22 -3.01 -1.88
C PRO A 174 -2.15 -1.70 -2.68
N VAL A 175 -2.07 -1.81 -4.00
CA VAL A 175 -2.40 -0.70 -4.87
C VAL A 175 -3.89 -0.35 -4.74
N GLU A 176 -4.21 0.93 -4.67
CA GLU A 176 -5.58 1.42 -4.61
C GLU A 176 -5.78 2.56 -5.62
N MET A 177 -6.96 2.65 -6.22
CA MET A 177 -7.27 3.79 -7.10
C MET A 177 -7.52 5.05 -6.27
N ILE A 178 -6.87 6.14 -6.65
CA ILE A 178 -7.13 7.47 -6.08
C ILE A 178 -8.53 7.89 -6.50
N LYS A 179 -9.39 8.13 -5.52
CA LYS A 179 -10.80 8.53 -5.70
C LYS A 179 -11.05 9.88 -5.04
N PHE A 180 -12.01 10.61 -5.56
CA PHE A 180 -12.43 11.91 -5.02
C PHE A 180 -13.83 11.82 -4.42
N ASP A 181 -14.09 12.60 -3.37
CA ASP A 181 -15.43 12.81 -2.82
C ASP A 181 -16.20 13.92 -3.57
N LEU A 182 -17.43 14.21 -3.13
CA LEU A 182 -18.27 15.25 -3.74
C LEU A 182 -17.70 16.67 -3.56
N GLY A 183 -16.85 16.88 -2.55
CA GLY A 183 -16.11 18.12 -2.31
C GLY A 183 -14.78 18.18 -3.06
N ASN A 184 -14.53 17.24 -3.98
CA ASN A 184 -13.28 17.07 -4.70
C ASN A 184 -12.08 16.76 -3.79
N ASN A 185 -12.25 16.28 -2.56
CA ASN A 185 -11.13 15.85 -1.71
C ASN A 185 -10.72 14.41 -2.04
N ILE A 186 -9.44 14.08 -1.88
CA ILE A 186 -8.97 12.70 -2.06
C ILE A 186 -9.54 11.83 -0.94
N LYS A 187 -10.27 10.78 -1.33
CA LYS A 187 -10.78 9.77 -0.40
C LYS A 187 -9.62 8.99 0.19
N LYS A 188 -9.74 8.68 1.48
CA LYS A 188 -8.81 7.79 2.15
C LYS A 188 -8.78 6.40 1.53
N PHE A 189 -7.62 5.77 1.61
CA PHE A 189 -7.38 4.41 1.13
C PHE A 189 -8.09 3.38 2.01
N LYS A 190 -8.89 2.52 1.39
CA LYS A 190 -9.81 1.60 2.09
C LYS A 190 -9.03 0.57 2.90
N HIS A 191 -7.96 0.01 2.35
CA HIS A 191 -7.17 -0.99 3.07
C HIS A 191 -6.55 -0.39 4.33
N GLN A 192 -6.02 0.83 4.21
CA GLN A 192 -5.45 1.55 5.35
C GLN A 192 -6.53 1.87 6.40
N GLU A 193 -7.71 2.36 6.01
CA GLU A 193 -8.77 2.67 6.97
C GLU A 193 -9.30 1.44 7.72
N LEU A 194 -9.39 0.28 7.04
CA LEU A 194 -9.80 -0.98 7.65
C LEU A 194 -8.77 -1.51 8.66
N ASN A 195 -7.48 -1.29 8.39
CA ASN A 195 -6.39 -1.84 9.20
C ASN A 195 -5.75 -0.80 10.14
N LYS A 196 -6.35 0.39 10.26
CA LYS A 196 -5.75 1.52 11.00
C LYS A 196 -5.36 1.20 12.43
N GLU A 197 -6.11 0.32 13.10
CA GLU A 197 -5.83 -0.08 14.49
C GLU A 197 -4.48 -0.81 14.65
N TYR A 198 -4.02 -1.51 13.61
CA TYR A 198 -2.76 -2.25 13.63
C TYR A 198 -1.53 -1.35 13.48
N PHE A 199 -1.72 -0.12 13.00
CA PHE A 199 -0.63 0.82 12.76
C PHE A 199 -0.85 2.23 13.31
N GLN A 200 -1.90 2.49 14.07
CA GLN A 200 -2.00 3.69 14.89
C GLN A 200 -1.17 3.53 16.18
N GLN A 201 -0.44 4.58 16.55
CA GLN A 201 0.05 4.72 17.92
C GLN A 201 -1.12 5.23 18.77
N LEU A 202 -1.54 4.44 19.75
CA LEU A 202 -2.21 4.97 20.93
C LEU A 202 -1.12 5.77 21.67
N TRP A 203 -1.10 7.09 21.48
CA TRP A 203 -0.26 7.99 22.25
C TRP A 203 -0.91 8.28 23.60
#